data_AF-A0A6A5CA71-F1
#
_entry.id   AF-A0A6A5CA71-F1
#
_cell.length_a   1.000
_cell.length_b   1.000
_cell.length_c   1.000
_cell.angle_alpha   90.00
_cell.angle_beta   90.00
_cell.angle_gamma   90.00
#
_symmetry.space_group_name_H-M   'P 1'
#
loop_
_entity.id
_entity.type
_entity.pdbx_description
1 polymer ?
#
loop_
_entity_poly.entity_id
_entity_poly.type
_entity_poly.pdbx_seq_one_letter_code
_entity_poly.pdbx_strand_id
1 'polypeptide(L)'
;MSNSTTSSSSFQHHQPPTSSTTSSLSSSSSSGNNVIKETQETLEIAYEINNILNAGLDRESLSIIMNLCEMGINPEALAACVKEIKTEANKLKQL
;
A
#
# COMPACT_ATOMS: atom_id res chain seq x y z
N MET A 1 30.51 66.03 31.37
CA MET A 1 29.79 65.28 32.41
C MET A 1 28.44 64.90 31.81
N SER A 2 28.39 63.95 30.88
CA SER A 2 28.23 62.50 31.13
C SER A 2 26.93 62.28 31.89
N ASN A 3 25.89 61.63 31.34
CA ASN A 3 25.77 60.19 31.04
C ASN A 3 24.55 60.03 30.07
N SER A 4 24.23 58.95 29.35
CA SER A 4 24.54 57.53 29.50
C SER A 4 24.38 56.85 28.14
N THR A 5 25.25 55.89 27.88
CA THR A 5 25.18 54.82 26.90
C THR A 5 23.81 54.11 26.94
N THR A 6 23.19 53.87 25.78
CA THR A 6 22.28 52.73 25.63
C THR A 6 22.52 52.07 24.28
N SER A 7 23.33 51.02 24.39
CA SER A 7 23.55 49.88 23.52
C SER A 7 22.66 49.74 22.28
N SER A 8 23.32 49.84 21.14
CA SER A 8 22.97 49.13 19.91
C SER A 8 22.84 47.64 20.22
N SER A 9 21.64 47.06 20.06
CA SER A 9 21.46 45.61 20.05
C SER A 9 20.57 45.22 18.89
N SER A 10 21.20 44.60 17.90
CA SER A 10 20.58 43.81 16.85
C SER A 10 19.55 42.84 17.44
N PHE A 11 18.32 42.89 16.93
CA PHE A 11 17.46 41.72 16.90
C PHE A 11 17.18 41.40 15.43
N GLN A 12 17.79 40.30 14.99
CA GLN A 12 17.64 39.70 13.68
C GLN A 12 16.16 39.41 13.40
N HIS A 13 15.57 40.12 12.44
CA HIS A 13 14.37 39.69 11.79
C HIS A 13 14.74 38.57 10.81
N HIS A 14 14.22 37.38 11.06
CA HIS A 14 14.37 36.21 10.20
C HIS A 14 13.86 36.51 8.78
N GLN A 15 14.73 36.40 7.77
CA GLN A 15 14.31 36.05 6.41
C GLN A 15 15.30 35.05 5.80
N PRO A 16 14.84 33.83 5.46
CA PRO A 16 15.45 33.04 4.40
C PRO A 16 14.53 33.05 3.16
N PRO A 17 14.99 32.59 1.99
CA PRO A 17 15.92 33.22 1.06
C PRO A 17 15.21 33.68 -0.24
N THR A 18 15.82 34.63 -0.95
CA THR A 18 15.35 35.11 -2.26
C THR A 18 15.68 34.13 -3.40
N SER A 19 14.63 33.78 -4.15
CA SER A 19 14.51 33.28 -5.53
C SER A 19 15.78 32.91 -6.33
N SER A 20 15.86 31.66 -6.81
CA SER A 20 16.15 31.28 -8.21
C SER A 20 16.28 29.76 -8.36
N THR A 21 15.18 29.06 -8.63
CA THR A 21 15.11 27.90 -9.54
C THR A 21 13.64 27.68 -9.83
N THR A 22 13.17 28.19 -10.96
CA THR A 22 11.91 27.75 -11.55
C THR A 22 12.15 26.37 -12.14
N SER A 23 12.13 25.33 -11.31
CA SER A 23 11.94 23.96 -11.79
C SER A 23 10.45 23.80 -12.08
N SER A 24 10.13 24.16 -13.32
CA SER A 24 8.96 23.73 -14.05
C SER A 24 8.55 22.29 -13.71
N LEU A 25 7.35 22.16 -13.16
CA LEU A 25 6.30 21.23 -13.59
C LEU A 25 6.82 19.89 -14.17
N SER A 26 7.11 18.94 -13.29
CA SER A 26 6.94 17.53 -13.60
C SER A 26 5.93 16.96 -12.62
N SER A 27 4.65 17.09 -12.98
CA SER A 27 3.62 16.16 -12.53
C SER A 27 4.03 14.78 -13.01
N SER A 28 4.87 14.12 -12.22
CA SER A 28 5.17 12.71 -12.44
C SER A 28 3.93 11.94 -12.03
N SER A 29 3.08 11.65 -13.02
CA SER A 29 2.04 10.62 -12.98
C SER A 29 2.62 9.20 -12.75
N SER A 30 3.75 9.08 -12.07
CA SER A 30 4.52 7.85 -11.87
C SER A 30 4.11 7.08 -10.61
N SER A 31 3.31 7.66 -9.73
CA SER A 31 2.87 7.01 -8.49
C SER A 31 1.91 5.84 -8.74
N GLY A 32 1.08 5.88 -9.78
CA GLY A 32 0.16 4.78 -10.11
C GLY A 32 0.87 3.51 -10.59
N ASN A 33 2.00 3.66 -11.29
CA ASN A 33 2.74 2.52 -11.83
C ASN A 33 3.51 1.71 -10.78
N ASN A 34 3.92 2.33 -9.66
CA ASN A 34 4.62 1.60 -8.59
C ASN A 34 3.66 0.78 -7.74
N VAL A 35 2.48 1.34 -7.39
CA VAL A 35 1.49 0.62 -6.58
C VAL A 35 0.97 -0.62 -7.31
N ILE A 36 0.68 -0.52 -8.62
CA ILE A 36 0.21 -1.66 -9.42
C ILE A 36 1.26 -2.78 -9.46
N LYS A 37 2.55 -2.43 -9.53
CA LYS A 37 3.63 -3.43 -9.52
C LYS A 37 3.75 -4.11 -8.16
N GLU A 38 3.73 -3.35 -7.08
CA GLU A 38 3.84 -3.90 -5.71
C GLU A 38 2.68 -4.85 -5.38
N THR A 39 1.45 -4.50 -5.77
CA THR A 39 0.28 -5.38 -5.59
C THR A 39 0.40 -6.65 -6.43
N GLN A 40 0.88 -6.55 -7.67
CA GLN A 40 1.11 -7.72 -8.53
C GLN A 40 2.15 -8.65 -7.92
N GLU A 41 3.31 -8.13 -7.52
CA GLU A 41 4.39 -8.88 -6.86
C GLU A 41 3.90 -9.56 -5.59
N THR A 42 3.12 -8.86 -4.77
CA THR A 42 2.51 -9.43 -3.56
C THR A 42 1.61 -10.62 -3.89
N LEU A 43 0.75 -10.49 -4.90
CA LEU A 43 -0.11 -11.58 -5.35
C LEU A 43 0.69 -12.74 -5.94
N GLU A 44 1.82 -12.49 -6.61
CA GLU A 44 2.70 -13.54 -7.13
C GLU A 44 3.30 -14.36 -6.00
N ILE A 45 3.85 -13.69 -4.98
CA ILE A 45 4.44 -14.34 -3.80
C ILE A 45 3.37 -15.13 -3.05
N ALA A 46 2.19 -14.56 -2.86
CA ALA A 46 1.07 -15.26 -2.22
C ALA A 46 0.65 -16.52 -3.01
N TYR A 47 0.67 -16.44 -4.34
CA TYR A 47 0.34 -17.57 -5.20
C TYR A 47 1.41 -18.68 -5.14
N GLU A 48 2.69 -18.31 -5.05
CA GLU A 48 3.79 -19.25 -4.82
C GLU A 48 3.61 -19.99 -3.49
N ILE A 49 3.29 -19.26 -2.41
CA ILE A 49 2.99 -19.86 -1.10
C ILE A 49 1.81 -20.84 -1.21
N ASN A 50 0.72 -20.46 -1.88
CA ASN A 50 -0.42 -21.33 -2.12
C ASN A 50 -0.04 -22.63 -2.86
N ASN A 51 0.88 -22.55 -3.82
CA ASN A 51 1.37 -23.72 -4.55
C ASN A 51 2.26 -24.62 -3.68
N ILE A 52 3.15 -24.03 -2.86
CA ILE A 52 3.97 -24.77 -1.89
C ILE A 52 3.10 -25.53 -0.88
N LEU A 53 2.04 -24.88 -0.39
CA LEU A 53 1.09 -25.47 0.55
C LEU A 53 0.08 -26.41 -0.12
N ASN A 54 0.10 -26.49 -1.44
CA ASN A 54 -0.84 -27.27 -2.25
C ASN A 54 -2.31 -27.00 -1.88
N ALA A 55 -2.65 -25.74 -1.55
CA ALA A 55 -4.01 -25.35 -1.17
C ALA A 55 -4.98 -25.32 -2.37
N GLY A 56 -4.43 -25.38 -3.59
CA GLY A 56 -5.20 -25.60 -4.82
C GLY A 56 -6.15 -24.45 -5.13
N LEU A 57 -5.79 -23.21 -4.79
CA LEU A 57 -6.50 -22.01 -5.22
C LEU A 57 -5.87 -21.52 -6.53
N ASP A 58 -6.70 -21.16 -7.50
CA ASP A 58 -6.23 -20.42 -8.67
C ASP A 58 -5.96 -18.95 -8.30
N ARG A 59 -5.28 -18.23 -9.20
CA ARG A 59 -4.86 -16.84 -8.95
C ARG A 59 -6.04 -15.89 -8.75
N GLU A 60 -7.16 -16.13 -9.43
CA GLU A 60 -8.35 -15.28 -9.33
C GLU A 60 -9.04 -15.50 -7.99
N SER A 61 -9.27 -16.76 -7.60
CA SER A 61 -9.78 -17.12 -6.27
C SER A 61 -8.91 -16.55 -5.14
N LEU A 62 -7.58 -16.63 -5.27
CA LEU A 62 -6.65 -16.09 -4.27
C LEU A 62 -6.75 -14.57 -4.15
N SER A 63 -6.85 -13.85 -5.28
CA SER A 63 -7.03 -12.40 -5.29
C SER A 63 -8.36 -11.98 -4.62
N ILE A 64 -9.44 -12.72 -4.88
CA ILE A 64 -10.73 -12.48 -4.24
C ILE A 64 -10.62 -12.69 -2.72
N ILE A 65 -10.02 -13.79 -2.29
CA ILE A 65 -9.83 -14.10 -0.86
C ILE A 65 -9.00 -13.01 -0.17
N MET A 66 -7.93 -12.54 -0.81
CA MET A 66 -7.09 -11.47 -0.28
C MET A 66 -7.88 -10.16 -0.11
N ASN A 67 -8.65 -9.75 -1.11
CA ASN A 67 -9.51 -8.57 -1.03
C ASN A 67 -10.59 -8.70 0.06
N LEU A 68 -11.18 -9.89 0.23
CA LEU A 68 -12.12 -10.16 1.31
C LEU A 68 -11.46 -10.04 2.70
N CYS A 69 -10.22 -10.53 2.85
CA CYS A 69 -9.45 -10.36 4.08
C CYS A 69 -9.10 -8.88 4.34
N GLU A 70 -8.76 -8.10 3.30
CA GLU A 70 -8.52 -6.66 3.42
C GLU A 70 -9.75 -5.88 3.89
N MET A 71 -10.97 -6.37 3.60
CA MET A 71 -12.22 -5.84 4.13
C MET A 71 -12.49 -6.22 5.60
N GLY A 72 -11.57 -6.95 6.25
CA GLY A 72 -11.69 -7.35 7.65
C GLY A 72 -12.52 -8.62 7.87
N ILE A 73 -12.76 -9.41 6.82
CA ILE A 73 -13.44 -10.70 6.94
C ILE A 73 -12.51 -11.68 7.67
N ASN A 74 -13.09 -12.45 8.60
CA ASN A 74 -12.40 -13.50 9.35
C ASN A 74 -11.83 -14.58 8.38
N PRO A 75 -10.50 -14.78 8.31
CA PRO A 75 -9.89 -15.73 7.39
C PRO A 75 -10.23 -17.18 7.71
N GLU A 76 -10.43 -17.55 8.98
CA GLU A 76 -10.85 -18.89 9.37
C GLU A 76 -12.26 -19.22 8.86
N ALA A 77 -13.19 -18.28 8.96
CA ALA A 77 -14.56 -18.44 8.46
C ALA A 77 -14.56 -18.52 6.92
N LEU A 78 -13.78 -17.65 6.26
CA LEU A 78 -13.63 -17.67 4.81
C LEU A 78 -13.05 -18.99 4.30
N ALA A 79 -12.06 -19.54 5.00
CA ALA A 79 -11.48 -20.84 4.67
C ALA A 79 -12.50 -21.98 4.78
N ALA A 80 -13.39 -21.94 5.78
CA ALA A 80 -14.48 -22.91 5.91
C ALA A 80 -15.45 -22.83 4.71
N CYS A 81 -15.91 -21.62 4.36
CA CYS A 81 -16.78 -21.41 3.21
C CYS A 81 -16.15 -21.88 1.89
N VAL A 82 -14.87 -21.58 1.64
CA VAL A 82 -14.15 -22.02 0.43
C VAL A 82 -14.07 -23.55 0.34
N LYS A 83 -13.83 -24.24 1.47
CA LYS A 83 -13.81 -25.71 1.52
C LYS A 83 -15.17 -26.31 1.23
N GLU A 84 -16.23 -25.75 1.80
CA GLU A 84 -17.61 -26.19 1.54
C GLU A 84 -17.98 -26.01 0.06
N ILE A 85 -17.73 -24.82 -0.51
CA ILE A 85 -18.01 -24.54 -1.93
C ILE A 85 -17.27 -25.51 -2.85
N LYS A 86 -15.98 -25.77 -2.60
CA LYS A 86 -15.19 -26.74 -3.39
C LYS A 86 -15.77 -28.16 -3.28
N THR A 87 -16.20 -28.55 -2.09
CA THR A 87 -16.76 -29.88 -1.83
C THR A 87 -18.08 -30.05 -2.58
N GLU A 88 -19.00 -29.08 -2.49
CA GLU A 88 -20.28 -29.13 -3.19
C GLU A 88 -20.11 -29.05 -4.71
N ALA A 89 -19.20 -28.21 -5.21
CA ALA A 89 -18.88 -28.16 -6.63
C ALA A 89 -18.34 -29.49 -7.16
N ASN A 90 -17.51 -30.19 -6.39
CA ASN A 90 -17.00 -31.51 -6.76
C ASN A 90 -18.09 -32.59 -6.73
N LYS A 91 -19.05 -32.51 -5.80
CA LYS A 91 -20.21 -33.42 -5.79
C LYS A 91 -21.08 -33.22 -7.03
N LEU A 92 -21.37 -31.97 -7.39
CA LEU A 92 -22.18 -31.65 -8.57
C LEU A 92 -21.53 -32.12 -9.88
N LYS A 93 -20.21 -32.11 -9.99
CA LYS A 93 -19.48 -32.63 -11.16
C LYS A 93 -19.54 -34.16 -11.30
N GLN A 94 -19.93 -34.88 -10.26
CA GLN A 94 -20.00 -36.35 -10.24
C GLN A 94 -21.41 -36.88 -10.50
N LEU A 95 -22.41 -35.99 -10.63
CA LEU A 95 -23.77 -36.31 -11.05
C LEU A 95 -23.89 -36.21 -12.56
#